data_AF-A0A842T480-F1
#
_entry.id   AF-A0A842T480-F1
#
_cell.length_a   1.000
_cell.length_b   1.000
_cell.length_c   1.000
_cell.angle_alpha   90.00
_cell.angle_beta   90.00
_cell.angle_gamma   90.00
#
_symmetry.space_group_name_H-M   'P 1'
#
loop_
_entity.id
_entity.type
_entity.pdbx_description
1 polymer ?
#
loop_
_entity_poly.entity_id
_entity_poly.type
_entity_poly.pdbx_seq_one_letter_code
_entity_poly.pdbx_strand_id
1 'polypeptide(L)'
;MPYSGLSQGKTFNVQINDDGTLPEALAKVDKYLKDNPDESIFPIFEGYISNYLQLIWNPKTNQIYNDIGIMAYGPNREFMPLHENPDFSLIPESEINIQLDPGC
;
A
#
# COMPACT_ATOMS: atom_id res chain seq x y z
N MET A 1 1.00 -1.66 -25.86
CA MET A 1 2.36 -1.53 -25.30
C MET A 1 2.57 -2.71 -24.35
N PRO A 2 3.71 -3.40 -24.35
CA PRO A 2 3.86 -4.58 -23.51
C PRO A 2 3.88 -4.13 -22.05
N TYR A 3 3.14 -4.83 -21.20
CA TYR A 3 3.01 -4.62 -19.75
C TYR A 3 4.30 -4.93 -18.96
N SER A 4 5.48 -4.62 -19.52
CA SER A 4 6.78 -5.09 -19.02
C SER A 4 7.21 -4.46 -17.69
N GLY A 5 6.54 -3.40 -17.23
CA GLY A 5 6.81 -2.78 -15.93
C GLY A 5 6.13 -3.48 -14.74
N LEU A 6 4.98 -4.13 -14.97
CA LEU A 6 4.19 -4.76 -13.90
C LEU A 6 4.85 -6.04 -13.37
N SER A 7 5.63 -6.74 -14.19
CA SER A 7 6.28 -7.99 -13.82
C SER A 7 7.52 -7.83 -12.93
N GLN A 8 8.10 -6.63 -12.80
CA GLN A 8 9.27 -6.39 -11.96
C GLN A 8 8.94 -5.77 -10.59
N GLY A 9 7.69 -5.35 -10.37
CA GLY A 9 7.29 -4.64 -9.15
C GLY A 9 8.05 -3.33 -8.95
N LYS A 10 7.82 -2.65 -7.82
CA LYS A 10 8.62 -1.50 -7.42
C LYS A 10 8.65 -1.36 -5.91
N THR A 11 9.84 -1.07 -5.38
CA THR A 11 10.06 -0.83 -3.96
C THR A 11 10.12 0.66 -3.68
N PHE A 12 9.42 1.09 -2.65
CA PHE A 12 9.48 2.46 -2.13
C PHE A 12 9.95 2.41 -0.67
N ASN A 13 10.89 3.28 -0.32
CA ASN A 13 11.31 3.48 1.06
C ASN A 13 10.65 4.77 1.56
N VAL A 14 9.79 4.64 2.56
CA VAL A 14 9.07 5.78 3.15
C VAL A 14 9.38 5.92 4.63
N GLN A 15 9.45 7.16 5.10
CA GLN A 15 9.58 7.50 6.51
C GLN A 15 8.25 8.05 7.04
N ILE A 16 7.74 7.41 8.08
CA ILE A 16 6.56 7.78 8.86
C ILE A 16 6.97 7.99 10.33
N ASN A 17 6.08 8.55 11.13
CA ASN A 17 6.31 8.73 12.57
C ASN A 17 6.25 7.38 13.29
N ASP A 18 6.70 7.35 14.55
CA ASP A 18 6.71 6.13 15.39
C ASP A 18 5.32 5.53 15.62
N ASP A 19 4.28 6.36 15.57
CA ASP A 19 2.87 5.98 15.70
C ASP A 19 2.19 5.74 14.34
N GLY A 20 2.94 5.78 13.25
CA GLY A 20 2.39 5.83 11.90
C GLY A 20 1.74 4.54 11.44
N THR A 21 0.73 4.68 10.59
CA THR A 21 -0.19 3.60 10.23
C THR A 21 -0.01 3.12 8.78
N LEU A 22 -0.67 2.02 8.41
CA LEU A 22 -0.70 1.53 7.03
C LEU A 22 -1.24 2.60 6.06
N PRO A 23 -2.37 3.27 6.31
CA PRO A 23 -2.83 4.39 5.48
C PRO A 23 -1.79 5.49 5.31
N GLU A 24 -1.04 5.85 6.35
CA GLU A 24 -0.02 6.90 6.27
C GLU A 24 1.19 6.48 5.43
N ALA A 25 1.64 5.22 5.56
CA ALA A 25 2.71 4.68 4.73
C ALA A 25 2.33 4.72 3.24
N LEU A 26 1.10 4.31 2.91
CA LEU A 26 0.57 4.38 1.54
C LEU A 26 0.43 5.83 1.06
N ALA A 27 -0.08 6.73 1.90
CA ALA A 27 -0.20 8.14 1.56
C ALA A 27 1.15 8.81 1.27
N LYS A 28 2.24 8.37 1.92
CA LYS A 28 3.60 8.83 1.61
C LYS A 28 4.06 8.37 0.23
N VAL A 29 3.76 7.12 -0.16
CA VAL A 29 4.03 6.62 -1.52
C VAL A 29 3.22 7.43 -2.54
N ASP A 30 1.95 7.69 -2.26
CA ASP A 30 1.08 8.48 -3.13
C ASP A 30 1.59 9.90 -3.33
N LYS A 31 2.06 10.54 -2.26
CA LYS A 31 2.69 11.85 -2.33
C LYS A 31 3.96 11.82 -3.19
N TYR A 32 4.82 10.82 -2.99
CA TYR A 32 6.04 10.65 -3.80
C TYR A 32 5.74 10.51 -5.28
N LEU A 33 4.75 9.69 -5.65
CA LEU A 33 4.38 9.44 -7.04
C LEU A 33 3.64 10.61 -7.69
N LYS A 34 2.91 11.41 -6.90
CA LYS A 34 2.37 12.68 -7.38
C LYS A 34 3.48 13.64 -7.83
N ASP A 35 4.59 13.67 -7.09
CA ASP A 35 5.74 14.52 -7.41
C ASP A 35 6.65 13.88 -8.49
N ASN A 36 6.59 12.56 -8.67
CA ASN A 36 7.39 11.77 -9.62
C ASN A 36 6.49 10.83 -10.46
N PRO A 37 5.66 11.34 -11.39
CA PRO A 37 4.68 10.53 -12.10
C PRO A 37 5.29 9.45 -12.99
N ASP A 38 6.45 9.70 -13.58
CA ASP A 38 7.19 8.75 -14.44
C ASP A 38 7.65 7.49 -13.68
N GLU A 39 7.64 7.56 -12.36
CA GLU A 39 8.03 6.48 -11.47
C GLU A 39 6.87 5.55 -11.09
N SER A 40 5.65 5.86 -11.49
CA SER A 40 4.49 5.01 -11.19
C SER A 40 4.49 3.74 -12.04
N ILE A 41 4.44 2.57 -11.41
CA ILE A 41 4.27 1.28 -12.11
C ILE A 41 2.84 1.06 -12.63
N PHE A 42 1.87 1.73 -12.03
CA PHE A 42 0.50 1.78 -12.52
C PHE A 42 0.30 3.08 -13.30
N PRO A 43 -0.23 3.01 -14.53
CA PRO A 43 -0.83 4.19 -15.12
C PRO A 43 -1.98 4.62 -14.21
N ILE A 44 -1.83 5.76 -13.55
CA ILE A 44 -2.90 6.47 -12.84
C ILE A 44 -3.89 6.90 -13.94
N PHE A 45 -4.74 5.96 -14.36
CA PHE A 45 -5.59 6.08 -15.55
C PHE A 45 -6.66 7.16 -15.34
N GLU A 46 -6.84 8.00 -16.37
CA GLU A 46 -7.90 8.98 -16.62
C GLU A 46 -9.16 8.91 -15.71
N GLY A 47 -9.03 9.30 -14.45
CA GLY A 47 -10.14 9.54 -13.53
C GLY A 47 -10.69 8.36 -12.70
N TYR A 48 -10.20 7.13 -12.87
CA TYR A 48 -10.72 5.97 -12.12
C TYR A 48 -9.90 5.58 -10.89
N ILE A 49 -8.57 5.63 -11.02
CA ILE A 49 -7.64 5.27 -9.96
C ILE A 49 -6.64 6.42 -9.85
N SER A 50 -6.75 7.26 -8.81
CA SER A 50 -5.88 8.40 -8.55
C SER A 50 -4.62 8.11 -7.70
N ASN A 51 -4.61 7.07 -6.86
CA ASN A 51 -3.53 6.75 -5.92
C ASN A 51 -3.58 5.29 -5.37
N TYR A 52 -2.54 4.81 -4.69
CA TYR A 52 -2.50 3.44 -4.14
C TYR A 52 -3.41 3.29 -2.93
N LEU A 53 -3.53 4.33 -2.10
CA LEU A 53 -4.34 4.29 -0.88
C LEU A 53 -5.80 3.91 -1.18
N GLN A 54 -6.40 4.45 -2.24
CA GLN A 54 -7.80 4.17 -2.60
C GLN A 54 -8.05 2.70 -3.01
N LEU A 55 -7.00 1.95 -3.35
CA LEU A 55 -7.10 0.53 -3.74
C LEU A 55 -7.19 -0.37 -2.51
N ILE A 56 -6.73 0.13 -1.37
CA ILE A 56 -6.50 -0.68 -0.18
C ILE A 56 -7.46 -0.28 0.94
N TRP A 57 -7.71 1.02 1.12
CA TRP A 57 -8.41 1.55 2.29
C TRP A 57 -9.57 2.47 1.93
N ASN A 58 -10.68 2.32 2.66
CA ASN A 58 -11.83 3.21 2.60
C ASN A 58 -11.82 4.21 3.77
N PRO A 59 -11.54 5.51 3.52
CA PRO A 59 -11.50 6.52 4.56
C PRO A 59 -12.84 6.79 5.24
N LYS A 60 -13.97 6.49 4.59
CA LYS A 60 -15.30 6.79 5.15
C LYS A 60 -15.70 5.83 6.26
N THR A 61 -15.29 4.57 6.14
CA THR A 61 -15.58 3.52 7.12
C THR A 61 -14.37 3.14 7.96
N ASN A 62 -13.20 3.68 7.62
CA ASN A 62 -11.91 3.32 8.18
C ASN A 62 -11.65 1.81 8.14
N GLN A 63 -11.79 1.23 6.94
CA GLN A 63 -11.67 -0.22 6.72
C GLN A 63 -10.81 -0.51 5.50
N ILE A 64 -10.04 -1.59 5.58
CA ILE A 64 -9.45 -2.20 4.39
C ILE A 64 -10.57 -2.88 3.59
N TYR A 65 -10.50 -2.84 2.26
CA TYR A 65 -11.48 -3.55 1.43
C TYR A 65 -11.36 -5.07 1.60
N ASN A 66 -12.49 -5.77 1.61
CA ASN A 66 -12.55 -7.21 1.89
C ASN A 66 -11.85 -8.10 0.85
N ASP A 67 -11.60 -7.58 -0.35
CA ASP A 67 -10.88 -8.25 -1.44
C ASP A 67 -9.35 -8.08 -1.32
N ILE A 68 -8.86 -7.40 -0.29
CA ILE A 68 -7.44 -7.26 0.01
C ILE A 68 -7.03 -8.32 1.03
N GLY A 69 -6.30 -9.33 0.57
CA GLY A 69 -5.66 -10.30 1.46
C GLY A 69 -4.48 -9.68 2.21
N ILE A 70 -4.63 -9.45 3.51
CA ILE A 70 -3.54 -8.98 4.38
C ILE A 70 -3.15 -10.08 5.37
N MET A 71 -1.87 -10.48 5.32
CA MET A 71 -1.23 -11.24 6.39
C MET A 71 -0.02 -10.45 6.88
N ALA A 72 -0.24 -9.54 7.82
CA ALA A 72 0.77 -8.60 8.28
C ALA A 72 1.48 -9.11 9.54
N TYR A 73 2.80 -9.26 9.43
CA TYR A 73 3.67 -9.60 10.55
C TYR A 73 4.84 -8.62 10.59
N GLY A 74 5.23 -8.20 11.80
CA GLY A 74 6.45 -7.43 12.02
C GLY A 74 7.71 -8.28 11.81
N PRO A 75 8.90 -7.66 11.83
CA PRO A 75 10.18 -8.37 11.63
C PRO A 75 10.39 -9.56 12.57
N ASN A 76 9.87 -9.49 13.80
CA ASN A 76 9.94 -10.54 14.81
C ASN A 76 8.77 -11.54 14.75
N ARG A 77 7.99 -11.57 13.66
CA ARG A 77 6.77 -12.38 13.51
C ARG A 77 5.65 -12.00 14.48
N GLU A 78 5.67 -10.76 14.97
CA GLU A 78 4.60 -10.17 15.76
C GLU A 78 3.41 -9.90 14.84
N PHE A 79 2.24 -10.44 15.17
CA PHE A 79 1.03 -10.24 14.37
C PHE A 79 0.58 -8.78 14.42
N MET A 80 0.28 -8.22 13.25
CA MET A 80 -0.28 -6.87 13.11
C MET A 80 -1.71 -6.98 12.57
N PRO A 81 -2.74 -6.61 13.35
CA PRO A 81 -4.15 -6.70 12.95
C PRO A 81 -4.54 -5.57 11.98
N LEU A 82 -3.79 -5.38 10.88
CA LEU A 82 -3.97 -4.24 9.97
C LEU A 82 -5.28 -4.32 9.17
N HIS A 83 -5.81 -5.54 8.97
CA HIS A 83 -7.08 -5.74 8.28
C HIS A 83 -8.26 -5.35 9.18
N GLU A 84 -8.22 -5.72 10.46
CA GLU A 84 -9.25 -5.39 11.44
C GLU A 84 -9.13 -3.97 12.00
N ASN A 85 -7.92 -3.43 12.03
CA ASN A 85 -7.60 -2.13 12.59
C ASN A 85 -6.57 -1.38 11.71
N PRO A 86 -7.02 -0.59 10.73
CA PRO A 86 -6.12 0.23 9.90
C PRO A 86 -5.33 1.28 10.68
N ASP A 87 -5.80 1.65 11.88
CA ASP A 87 -5.12 2.62 12.76
C ASP A 87 -4.03 1.98 13.63
N PHE A 88 -3.81 0.66 13.50
CA PHE A 88 -2.71 0.01 14.19
C PHE A 88 -1.37 0.56 13.69
N SER A 89 -0.55 1.06 14.62
CA SER A 89 0.78 1.57 14.33
C SER A 89 1.67 0.46 13.77
N LEU A 90 2.30 0.72 12.63
CA LEU A 90 3.21 -0.24 12.00
C LEU A 90 4.39 -0.51 12.91
N ILE A 91 4.78 -1.77 13.02
CA ILE A 91 5.99 -2.15 13.75
C ILE A 91 7.19 -1.57 12.99
N PRO A 92 8.22 -1.04 13.67
CA PRO A 92 9.42 -0.54 13.00
C PRO A 92 10.02 -1.58 12.06
N GLU A 93 10.56 -1.10 10.93
CA GLU A 93 11.18 -1.93 9.89
C GLU A 93 10.24 -2.96 9.24
N SER A 94 8.92 -2.79 9.35
CA SER A 94 7.94 -3.58 8.59
C SER A 94 8.13 -3.44 7.09
N GLU A 95 8.13 -4.57 6.38
CA GLU A 95 8.08 -4.63 4.92
C GLU A 95 6.63 -4.85 4.47
N ILE A 96 6.09 -3.94 3.65
CA ILE A 96 4.75 -4.06 3.08
C ILE A 96 4.90 -4.48 1.62
N ASN A 97 4.44 -5.68 1.31
CA ASN A 97 4.48 -6.23 -0.04
C ASN A 97 3.06 -6.31 -0.62
N ILE A 98 2.79 -5.52 -1.66
CA ILE A 98 1.50 -5.49 -2.36
C ILE A 98 1.66 -6.29 -3.65
N GLN A 99 0.88 -7.37 -3.78
CA GLN A 99 0.88 -8.23 -4.94
C GLN A 99 -0.53 -8.30 -5.52
N LEU A 100 -0.63 -8.36 -6.84
CA LEU A 100 -1.88 -8.73 -7.49
C LEU A 100 -2.13 -10.20 -7.17
N ASP A 101 -3.30 -10.52 -6.64
CA ASP A 101 -3.76 -11.91 -6.62
C ASP A 101 -3.95 -12.34 -8.07
N PRO A 102 -3.18 -13.31 -8.60
CA PRO A 102 -3.31 -13.74 -9.98
C PRO A 102 -4.69 -14.34 -10.27
N GLY A 103 -5.48 -14.67 -9.24
CA GLY A 103 -6.62 -15.57 -9.39
C GLY A 103 -6.13 -16.95 -9.81
N CYS A 104 -6.82 -18.01 -9.36
CA CYS A 104 -6.59 -19.34 -9.92
C CYS A 104 -7.08 -19.43 -11.38
#